data_AF-A0AA97KCQ1-F1
#
_entry.id   AF-A0AA97KCQ1-F1
#
_cell.length_a   1.000
_cell.length_b   1.000
_cell.length_c   1.000
_cell.angle_alpha   90.00
_cell.angle_beta   90.00
_cell.angle_gamma   90.00
#
_symmetry.space_group_name_H-M   'P 1'
#
loop_
_entity.id
_entity.type
_entity.pdbx_description
1 polymer ?
#
loop_
_entity_poly.entity_id
_entity_poly.type
_entity_poly.pdbx_seq_one_letter_code
_entity_poly.pdbx_strand_id
1 'polypeptide(L)'
;MKLQCISCMKREEVSANTVVEWFYRAEGGIDVPIYEHRSKNEKGPLESRFSGRLHWNGSEDMQDVSISVHNISLNDSGIYTCNITRTFNFELHRPVVTSSTPIHLTVVKEAGEDFTSVISEIMMYILLVFLTLWLLIEMIYCYRKVSKAEETAQENATDYLAIPSENKENCAVPVEE
;
A
#
# COMPACT_ATOMS: atom_id res chain seq x y z
N MET A 1 15.17 -16.55 -4.33
CA MET A 1 14.08 -16.14 -3.42
C MET A 1 14.69 -15.60 -2.13
N LYS A 2 14.23 -14.46 -1.60
CA LYS A 2 14.71 -13.91 -0.31
C LYS A 2 13.72 -14.35 0.79
N LEU A 3 14.23 -15.00 1.83
CA LEU A 3 13.49 -15.28 3.06
C LEU A 3 13.73 -14.13 4.03
N GLN A 4 12.74 -13.25 4.16
CA GLN A 4 12.87 -12.03 4.93
C GLN A 4 12.69 -12.30 6.43
N CYS A 5 13.70 -12.00 7.24
CA CYS A 5 13.60 -12.06 8.70
C CYS A 5 14.25 -10.81 9.30
N ILE A 6 13.42 -9.96 9.89
CA ILE A 6 13.84 -8.70 10.50
C ILE A 6 13.48 -8.75 11.98
N SER A 7 14.45 -8.44 12.83
CA SER A 7 14.22 -8.30 14.27
C SER A 7 14.92 -7.04 14.75
N CYS A 8 14.14 -5.98 15.00
CA CYS A 8 14.72 -4.73 15.45
C CYS A 8 15.05 -4.77 16.94
N MET A 9 16.15 -4.14 17.32
CA MET A 9 16.44 -3.86 18.72
C MET A 9 15.55 -2.71 19.20
N LYS A 10 15.14 -2.73 20.48
CA LYS A 10 14.37 -1.60 21.05
C LYS A 10 15.16 -0.29 21.04
N ARG A 11 16.49 -0.39 21.04
CA ARG A 11 17.44 0.69 21.21
C ARG A 11 18.70 0.36 20.43
N GLU A 12 19.10 1.22 19.51
CA GLU A 12 20.17 0.96 18.54
C GLU A 12 21.56 1.24 19.11
N GLU A 13 21.70 2.19 20.03
CA GLU A 13 22.99 2.55 20.62
C GLU A 13 23.62 1.46 21.51
N VAL A 14 22.87 0.42 21.85
CA VAL A 14 23.35 -0.65 22.74
C VAL A 14 24.07 -1.72 21.94
N SER A 15 25.35 -1.96 22.26
CA SER A 15 26.09 -3.05 21.62
C SER A 15 25.57 -4.43 22.05
N ALA A 16 25.29 -5.30 21.08
CA ALA A 16 24.88 -6.68 21.32
C ALA A 16 25.66 -7.63 20.40
N ASN A 17 25.97 -8.83 20.90
CA ASN A 17 26.46 -9.91 20.08
C ASN A 17 25.28 -10.75 19.60
N THR A 18 25.09 -10.83 18.28
CA THR A 18 23.96 -11.53 17.66
C THR A 18 24.41 -12.85 17.05
N VAL A 19 23.67 -13.90 17.37
CA VAL A 19 23.75 -15.22 16.75
C VAL A 19 22.42 -15.51 16.08
N VAL A 20 22.46 -15.88 14.81
CA VAL A 20 21.30 -16.21 13.99
C VAL A 20 21.39 -17.66 13.61
N GLU A 21 20.33 -18.42 13.85
CA GLU A 21 20.20 -19.82 13.47
C GLU A 21 18.93 -19.98 12.66
N TRP A 22 19.07 -20.53 11.46
CA TRP A 22 17.94 -20.86 10.60
C TRP A 22 17.64 -22.34 10.68
N PHE A 23 16.36 -22.64 10.83
CA PHE A 23 15.81 -23.99 10.83
C PHE A 23 14.86 -24.15 9.65
N TYR A 24 14.84 -25.36 9.10
CA TYR A 24 13.87 -25.79 8.10
C TYR A 24 13.06 -26.95 8.65
N ARG A 25 11.74 -26.87 8.48
CA ARG A 25 10.79 -27.93 8.78
C ARG A 25 9.97 -28.25 7.54
N ALA A 26 10.02 -29.49 7.10
CA ALA A 26 9.07 -29.99 6.11
C ALA A 26 7.65 -30.06 6.73
N GLU A 27 6.62 -30.09 5.90
CA GLU A 27 5.24 -30.21 6.38
C GLU A 27 5.07 -31.51 7.18
N GLY A 28 4.78 -31.40 8.49
CA GLY A 28 4.72 -32.55 9.42
C GLY A 28 6.08 -33.11 9.89
N GLY A 29 7.20 -32.48 9.53
CA GLY A 29 8.56 -32.89 9.91
C GLY A 29 9.09 -32.25 11.21
N ILE A 30 10.39 -32.47 11.46
CA ILE A 30 11.14 -31.91 12.59
C ILE A 30 12.00 -30.72 12.12
N ASP A 31 12.30 -29.78 13.01
CA ASP A 31 13.22 -28.67 12.75
C ASP A 31 14.65 -29.17 12.54
N VAL A 32 15.22 -28.87 11.37
CA VAL A 32 16.62 -29.17 11.03
C VAL A 32 17.38 -27.85 10.85
N PRO A 33 18.54 -27.65 11.50
CA PRO A 33 19.33 -26.45 11.29
C PRO A 33 19.93 -26.44 9.88
N ILE A 34 19.84 -25.29 9.20
CA ILE A 34 20.29 -25.12 7.81
C ILE A 34 21.35 -24.04 7.64
N TYR A 35 21.40 -23.04 8.54
CA TYR A 35 22.34 -21.92 8.45
C TYR A 35 22.61 -21.38 9.86
N GLU A 36 23.85 -21.05 10.18
CA GLU A 36 24.20 -20.31 11.40
C GLU A 36 25.02 -19.09 10.98
N HIS A 37 24.70 -17.91 11.49
CA HIS A 37 25.48 -16.69 11.29
C HIS A 37 25.84 -16.07 12.63
N ARG A 38 27.10 -15.67 12.81
CA ARG A 38 27.57 -15.04 14.05
C ARG A 38 28.33 -13.77 13.69
N SER A 39 27.93 -12.65 14.30
CA SER A 39 28.44 -11.30 14.03
C SER A 39 29.98 -11.17 13.98
N LYS A 40 30.75 -12.05 14.65
CA LYS A 40 32.22 -11.97 14.70
C LYS A 40 32.98 -13.06 13.95
N ASN A 41 32.34 -14.19 13.67
CA ASN A 41 33.02 -15.41 13.20
C ASN A 41 32.29 -16.03 12.00
N GLU A 42 31.72 -15.19 11.12
CA GLU A 42 30.94 -15.54 9.91
C GLU A 42 30.80 -17.05 9.70
N LYS A 43 29.69 -17.59 10.18
CA LYS A 43 29.34 -18.99 9.95
C LYS A 43 28.46 -19.07 8.71
N GLY A 44 28.59 -20.17 8.00
CA GLY A 44 27.97 -20.39 6.71
C GLY A 44 26.79 -21.37 6.75
N PRO A 45 26.37 -21.85 5.57
CA PRO A 45 25.42 -22.94 5.45
C PRO A 45 25.93 -24.18 6.20
N LEU A 46 25.03 -24.87 6.91
CA LEU A 46 25.35 -26.17 7.49
C LEU A 46 25.18 -27.27 6.43
N GLU A 47 25.78 -28.45 6.68
CA GLU A 47 25.54 -29.61 5.84
C GLU A 47 24.06 -30.01 5.91
N SER A 48 23.34 -29.70 4.84
CA SER A 48 21.92 -29.94 4.68
C SER A 48 21.58 -30.02 3.18
N ARG A 49 20.34 -30.32 2.86
CA ARG A 49 19.80 -30.36 1.49
C ARG A 49 19.88 -29.01 0.75
N PHE A 50 20.25 -27.94 1.45
CA PHE A 50 20.42 -26.60 0.93
C PHE A 50 21.89 -26.17 0.78
N SER A 51 22.84 -27.11 0.95
CA SER A 51 24.27 -26.85 0.77
C SER A 51 24.56 -26.25 -0.61
N GLY A 52 25.31 -25.15 -0.64
CA GLY A 52 25.65 -24.41 -1.86
C GLY A 52 24.51 -23.59 -2.49
N ARG A 53 23.31 -23.55 -1.88
CA ARG A 53 22.16 -22.77 -2.37
C ARG A 53 21.76 -21.60 -1.46
N LEU A 54 22.21 -21.62 -0.21
CA LEU A 54 21.92 -20.57 0.77
C LEU A 54 23.03 -19.53 0.77
N HIS A 55 22.65 -18.26 0.66
CA HIS A 55 23.55 -17.14 0.82
C HIS A 55 22.99 -16.15 1.84
N TRP A 56 23.90 -15.48 2.55
CA TRP A 56 23.55 -14.40 3.45
C TRP A 56 23.08 -13.19 2.65
N ASN A 57 21.92 -12.63 3.03
CA ASN A 57 21.37 -11.41 2.44
C ASN A 57 20.80 -10.50 3.54
N GLY A 58 21.49 -10.47 4.68
CA GLY A 58 21.19 -9.63 5.83
C GLY A 58 22.11 -8.42 5.89
N SER A 59 21.78 -7.49 6.78
CA SER A 59 22.51 -6.25 7.02
C SER A 59 23.68 -6.44 8.00
N GLU A 60 24.66 -5.55 7.92
CA GLU A 60 25.84 -5.56 8.81
C GLU A 60 25.48 -5.24 10.26
N ASP A 61 24.43 -4.44 10.48
CA ASP A 61 23.91 -4.10 11.81
C ASP A 61 23.16 -5.25 12.51
N MET A 62 23.01 -6.41 11.84
CA MET A 62 22.34 -7.60 12.35
C MET A 62 20.87 -7.37 12.76
N GLN A 63 20.20 -6.38 12.16
CA GLN A 63 18.76 -6.16 12.31
C GLN A 63 17.95 -6.88 11.22
N ASP A 64 18.41 -6.83 9.97
CA ASP A 64 17.95 -7.71 8.88
C ASP A 64 18.86 -8.95 8.83
N VAL A 65 18.30 -10.12 9.08
CA VAL A 65 19.01 -11.40 9.11
C VAL A 65 18.51 -12.37 8.04
N SER A 66 18.03 -11.79 6.93
CA SER A 66 17.50 -12.52 5.80
C SER A 66 18.53 -13.39 5.08
N ILE A 67 18.06 -14.48 4.50
CA ILE A 67 18.87 -15.37 3.64
C ILE A 67 18.26 -15.46 2.25
N SER A 68 19.08 -15.66 1.22
CA SER A 68 18.62 -15.96 -0.12
C SER A 68 18.80 -17.44 -0.44
N VAL A 69 17.75 -18.04 -0.99
CA VAL A 69 17.74 -19.41 -1.52
C VAL A 69 17.79 -19.34 -3.04
N HIS A 70 18.84 -19.92 -3.62
CA HIS A 70 19.04 -20.06 -5.06
C HIS A 70 18.54 -21.43 -5.55
N ASN A 71 18.17 -21.52 -6.83
CA ASN A 71 17.64 -22.74 -7.45
C ASN A 71 16.51 -23.38 -6.64
N ILE A 72 15.42 -22.63 -6.50
CA ILE A 72 14.25 -23.06 -5.72
C ILE A 72 13.48 -24.15 -6.46
N SER A 73 13.03 -25.16 -5.71
CA SER A 73 12.23 -26.28 -6.21
C SER A 73 10.95 -26.43 -5.40
N LEU A 74 9.96 -27.14 -5.95
CA LEU A 74 8.69 -27.43 -5.27
C LEU A 74 8.89 -28.12 -3.91
N ASN A 75 9.96 -28.92 -3.79
CA ASN A 75 10.32 -29.65 -2.58
C ASN A 75 10.95 -28.76 -1.49
N ASP A 76 11.21 -27.48 -1.78
CA ASP A 76 11.70 -26.51 -0.80
C ASP A 76 10.55 -25.83 -0.04
N SER A 77 9.29 -26.18 -0.36
CA SER A 77 8.12 -25.77 0.42
C SER A 77 8.21 -26.31 1.85
N GLY A 78 7.77 -25.51 2.82
CA GLY A 78 7.85 -25.82 4.23
C GLY A 78 7.89 -24.58 5.11
N ILE A 79 8.28 -24.77 6.37
CA ILE A 79 8.40 -23.71 7.36
C ILE A 79 9.87 -23.43 7.62
N TYR A 80 10.28 -22.18 7.43
CA TYR A 80 11.61 -21.70 7.73
C TYR A 80 11.54 -20.84 8.99
N THR A 81 12.30 -21.20 10.01
CA THR A 81 12.28 -20.48 11.29
C THR A 81 13.63 -19.81 11.49
N CYS A 82 13.64 -18.48 11.65
CA CYS A 82 14.82 -17.76 12.07
C CYS A 82 14.80 -17.57 13.59
N ASN A 83 15.82 -18.12 14.26
CA ASN A 83 16.07 -17.94 15.67
C ASN A 83 17.22 -16.95 15.85
N ILE A 84 16.96 -15.85 16.54
CA ILE A 84 17.91 -14.77 16.75
C ILE A 84 18.15 -14.66 18.23
N THR A 85 19.36 -14.98 18.65
CA THR A 85 19.80 -14.85 20.04
C THR A 85 20.75 -13.67 20.15
N ARG A 86 20.36 -12.67 20.93
CA ARG A 86 21.15 -11.47 21.21
C ARG A 86 21.63 -11.48 22.65
N THR A 87 22.93 -11.34 22.81
CA THR A 87 23.56 -11.10 24.11
C THR A 87 23.95 -9.63 24.19
N PHE A 88 23.25 -8.85 25.01
CA PHE A 88 23.56 -7.43 25.18
C PHE A 88 24.77 -7.26 26.08
N ASN A 89 25.65 -6.34 25.72
CA ASN A 89 26.82 -6.00 26.52
C ASN A 89 26.54 -4.70 27.29
N PHE A 90 25.93 -4.82 28.48
CA PHE A 90 25.92 -3.71 29.44
C PHE A 90 27.07 -3.86 30.44
N GLU A 91 27.43 -2.75 31.10
CA GLU A 91 28.57 -2.69 32.03
C GLU A 91 28.43 -3.66 33.21
N LEU A 92 27.23 -3.77 33.78
CA LEU A 92 26.97 -4.60 34.97
C LEU A 92 26.31 -5.95 34.66
N HIS A 93 25.64 -6.09 33.51
CA HIS A 93 24.80 -7.27 33.22
C HIS A 93 24.84 -7.63 31.73
N ARG A 94 24.68 -8.91 31.41
CA ARG A 94 24.61 -9.41 30.03
C ARG A 94 23.33 -10.18 29.77
N PRO A 95 22.18 -9.50 29.64
CA PRO A 95 20.92 -10.18 29.37
C PRO A 95 20.97 -10.81 27.97
N VAL A 96 20.34 -11.98 27.87
CA VAL A 96 20.18 -12.73 26.62
C VAL A 96 18.72 -12.71 26.24
N VAL A 97 18.42 -12.34 24.99
CA VAL A 97 17.06 -12.33 24.45
C VAL A 97 17.06 -13.16 23.18
N THR A 98 16.10 -14.09 23.09
CA THR A 98 15.88 -14.91 21.91
C THR A 98 14.56 -14.55 21.27
N SER A 99 14.57 -14.34 19.95
CA SER A 99 13.39 -14.11 19.13
C SER A 99 13.33 -15.18 18.05
N SER A 100 12.14 -15.74 17.83
CA SER A 100 11.90 -16.77 16.82
C SER A 100 10.76 -16.32 15.92
N THR A 101 11.00 -16.30 14.61
CA THR A 101 9.96 -15.95 13.62
C THR A 101 9.81 -17.09 12.60
N PRO A 102 8.64 -17.75 12.55
CA PRO A 102 8.35 -18.76 11.54
C PRO A 102 7.88 -18.11 10.23
N ILE A 103 8.38 -18.61 9.10
CA ILE A 103 8.08 -18.15 7.74
C ILE A 103 7.57 -19.34 6.95
N HIS A 104 6.31 -19.27 6.51
CA HIS A 104 5.69 -20.30 5.69
C HIS A 104 6.00 -20.02 4.22
N LEU A 105 6.76 -20.93 3.59
CA LEU A 105 7.10 -20.84 2.18
C LEU A 105 6.35 -21.93 1.40
N THR A 106 5.50 -21.50 0.47
CA THR A 106 4.84 -22.38 -0.50
C THR A 106 5.37 -22.07 -1.88
N VAL A 107 6.06 -23.02 -2.50
CA VAL A 107 6.63 -22.84 -3.83
C VAL A 107 5.62 -23.31 -4.87
N VAL A 108 5.19 -22.38 -5.72
CA VAL A 108 4.28 -22.63 -6.86
C VAL A 108 5.04 -22.47 -8.18
N LYS A 109 4.56 -23.12 -9.24
CA LYS A 109 5.23 -23.08 -10.57
C LYS A 109 5.13 -21.71 -11.23
N GLU A 110 4.03 -21.01 -11.00
CA GLU A 110 3.75 -19.69 -11.54
C GLU A 110 3.41 -18.76 -10.39
N ALA A 111 3.98 -17.56 -10.39
CA ALA A 111 3.65 -16.54 -9.40
C ALA A 111 2.19 -16.11 -9.63
N GLY A 112 1.36 -16.22 -8.58
CA GLY A 112 0.03 -15.64 -8.62
C GLY A 112 0.14 -14.12 -8.71
N GLU A 113 -0.68 -13.48 -9.55
CA GLU A 113 -0.79 -12.02 -9.52
C GLU A 113 -1.33 -11.58 -8.17
N ASP A 114 -0.75 -10.51 -7.61
CA ASP A 114 -1.23 -9.91 -6.37
C ASP A 114 -2.65 -9.39 -6.62
N PHE A 115 -3.65 -10.18 -6.20
CA PHE A 115 -5.07 -9.85 -6.36
C PHE A 115 -5.39 -8.46 -5.79
N THR A 116 -4.66 -8.02 -4.76
CA THR A 116 -4.77 -6.68 -4.18
C THR A 116 -4.43 -5.58 -5.18
N SER A 117 -3.36 -5.77 -5.98
CA SER A 117 -2.96 -4.84 -7.03
C SER A 117 -4.06 -4.73 -8.08
N VAL A 118 -4.53 -5.87 -8.59
CA VAL A 118 -5.60 -5.92 -9.61
C VAL A 118 -6.90 -5.28 -9.09
N ILE A 119 -7.30 -5.58 -7.86
CA ILE A 119 -8.51 -5.02 -7.25
C ILE A 119 -8.37 -3.50 -7.07
N SER A 120 -7.22 -3.03 -6.59
CA SER A 120 -7.00 -1.58 -6.38
C SER A 120 -7.04 -0.78 -7.68
N GLU A 121 -6.53 -1.35 -8.77
CA GLU A 121 -6.63 -0.77 -10.11
C GLU A 121 -8.09 -0.70 -10.58
N ILE A 122 -8.86 -1.78 -10.45
CA ILE A 122 -10.29 -1.80 -10.83
C ILE A 122 -11.08 -0.78 -10.00
N MET A 123 -10.84 -0.72 -8.69
CA MET A 123 -11.51 0.24 -7.79
C MET A 123 -11.19 1.69 -8.16
N MET A 124 -9.95 1.98 -8.58
CA MET A 124 -9.57 3.30 -9.08
C MET A 124 -10.41 3.69 -10.32
N TYR A 125 -10.53 2.82 -11.32
CA TYR A 125 -11.31 3.10 -12.51
C TYR A 125 -12.80 3.30 -12.22
N ILE A 126 -13.37 2.48 -11.32
CA ILE A 126 -14.77 2.63 -10.90
C ILE A 126 -14.99 4.01 -10.28
N LEU A 127 -14.13 4.43 -9.35
CA LEU A 127 -14.24 5.74 -8.71
C LEU A 127 -14.09 6.89 -9.72
N LEU A 128 -13.18 6.78 -10.68
CA LEU A 128 -13.02 7.79 -11.74
C LEU A 128 -14.27 7.93 -12.60
N VAL A 129 -14.89 6.83 -13.00
CA VAL A 129 -16.14 6.86 -13.79
C VAL A 129 -17.29 7.47 -12.99
N PHE A 130 -17.47 7.07 -11.73
CA PHE A 130 -18.53 7.64 -10.89
C PHE A 130 -18.35 9.14 -10.65
N LEU A 131 -17.13 9.59 -10.34
CA LEU A 131 -16.85 11.01 -10.10
C LEU A 131 -17.01 11.84 -11.38
N THR A 132 -16.58 11.34 -12.54
CA THR A 132 -16.76 12.05 -13.81
C THR A 132 -18.23 12.15 -14.20
N LEU A 133 -19.02 11.09 -14.04
CA LEU A 133 -20.47 11.14 -14.27
C LEU A 133 -21.16 12.11 -13.31
N TRP A 134 -20.80 12.12 -12.03
CA TRP A 134 -21.31 13.10 -11.07
C TRP A 134 -21.01 14.53 -11.55
N LEU A 135 -19.74 14.83 -11.85
CA LEU A 135 -19.34 16.16 -12.31
C LEU A 135 -20.09 16.57 -13.59
N LEU A 136 -20.27 15.66 -14.55
CA LEU A 136 -21.05 15.94 -15.76
C LEU A 136 -22.51 16.23 -15.45
N ILE A 137 -23.13 15.50 -14.52
CA ILE A 137 -24.50 15.74 -14.07
C ILE A 137 -24.62 17.13 -13.44
N GLU A 138 -23.71 17.49 -12.53
CA GLU A 138 -23.68 18.82 -11.90
C GLU A 138 -23.43 19.93 -12.92
N MET A 139 -22.51 19.73 -13.87
CA MET A 139 -22.24 20.68 -14.96
C MET A 139 -23.48 20.90 -15.83
N ILE A 140 -24.19 19.84 -16.24
CA ILE A 140 -25.41 19.95 -17.04
C ILE A 140 -26.54 20.61 -16.23
N TYR A 141 -26.67 20.25 -14.95
CA TYR A 141 -27.66 20.83 -14.06
C TYR A 141 -27.44 22.34 -13.88
N CYS A 142 -26.21 22.74 -13.58
CA CYS A 142 -25.82 24.14 -13.44
C CYS A 142 -26.00 24.90 -14.75
N TYR A 143 -25.56 24.32 -15.88
CA TYR A 143 -25.73 24.92 -17.20
C TYR A 143 -27.21 25.20 -17.52
N ARG A 144 -28.09 24.20 -17.35
CA ARG A 144 -29.54 24.37 -17.58
C ARG A 144 -30.18 25.37 -16.64
N LYS A 145 -29.70 25.44 -15.39
CA LYS A 145 -30.21 26.40 -14.41
C LYS A 145 -29.82 27.83 -14.78
N VAL A 146 -28.57 28.05 -15.18
CA VAL A 146 -28.06 29.36 -15.62
C VAL A 146 -28.73 29.78 -16.92
N SER A 147 -28.86 28.89 -17.91
CA SER A 147 -29.51 29.22 -19.18
C SER A 147 -30.96 29.67 -18.98
N LYS A 148 -31.72 28.98 -18.11
CA LYS A 148 -33.07 29.40 -17.75
C LYS A 148 -33.11 30.76 -17.05
N ALA A 149 -32.13 31.04 -16.19
CA ALA A 149 -32.03 32.33 -15.52
C ALA A 149 -31.72 33.47 -16.52
N GLU A 150 -30.87 33.21 -17.51
CA GLU A 150 -30.50 34.15 -18.56
C GLU A 150 -31.70 34.49 -19.48
N GLU A 151 -32.48 33.48 -19.90
CA GLU A 151 -33.74 33.68 -20.64
C GLU A 151 -34.71 34.59 -19.87
N THR A 152 -34.93 34.35 -18.58
CA THR A 152 -35.81 35.19 -17.75
C THR A 152 -35.29 36.61 -17.53
N ALA A 153 -33.97 36.79 -17.46
CA ALA A 153 -33.36 38.11 -17.33
C ALA A 153 -33.51 38.94 -18.61
N GLN A 154 -33.43 38.28 -19.77
CA GLN A 154 -33.60 38.93 -21.06
C GLN A 154 -35.07 39.31 -21.33
N GLU A 155 -36.03 38.43 -21.01
CA GLU A 155 -37.47 38.76 -21.10
C GLU A 155 -37.83 39.97 -20.22
N ASN A 156 -37.39 39.98 -18.96
CA ASN A 156 -37.59 41.11 -18.06
C ASN A 156 -36.97 42.41 -18.60
N ALA A 157 -35.76 42.36 -19.16
CA ALA A 157 -35.11 43.55 -19.73
C ALA A 157 -35.82 44.08 -20.99
N THR A 158 -36.37 43.19 -21.83
CA THR A 158 -37.18 43.60 -22.99
C THR A 158 -38.52 44.18 -22.60
N ASP A 159 -39.14 43.73 -21.50
CA ASP A 159 -40.41 44.27 -21.00
C ASP A 159 -40.25 45.73 -20.51
N TYR A 160 -39.08 46.10 -19.99
CA TYR A 160 -38.75 47.50 -19.65
C TYR A 160 -38.43 48.39 -20.88
N LEU A 161 -38.09 47.81 -22.04
CA LEU A 161 -37.79 48.55 -23.27
C LEU A 161 -39.00 48.67 -24.21
N ALA A 162 -40.10 47.97 -23.94
CA ALA A 162 -41.36 48.14 -24.65
C ALA A 162 -42.07 49.43 -24.18
N ILE A 163 -41.68 50.58 -24.74
CA ILE A 163 -42.44 51.83 -24.61
C ILE A 163 -43.73 51.69 -25.44
N PRO A 164 -44.94 51.79 -24.85
CA PRO A 164 -46.15 51.91 -25.66
C PRO A 164 -46.18 53.33 -26.25
N SER A 165 -45.98 53.44 -27.56
CA SER A 165 -46.25 54.69 -28.28
C SER A 165 -47.75 54.81 -28.53
N GLU A 166 -48.49 55.45 -27.63
CA GLU A 166 -49.81 55.96 -27.96
C GLU A 166 -49.82 57.48 -27.85
N ASN A 167 -49.85 58.11 -29.02
CA ASN A 167 -49.95 59.53 -29.24
C ASN A 167 -51.37 59.84 -29.73
N LYS A 168 -52.00 60.84 -29.08
CA LYS A 168 -53.05 61.74 -29.58
C LYS A 168 -54.42 61.15 -29.98
N GLU A 169 -55.47 61.52 -29.24
CA GLU A 169 -56.45 62.55 -29.64
C GLU A 169 -57.58 62.70 -28.58
N ASN A 170 -57.74 63.90 -28.02
CA ASN A 170 -59.05 64.59 -27.94
C ASN A 170 -58.93 65.96 -27.25
N CYS A 171 -58.93 67.00 -28.07
CA CYS A 171 -59.37 68.34 -27.68
C CYS A 171 -60.82 68.48 -28.15
N ALA A 172 -61.78 68.62 -27.23
CA ALA A 172 -62.99 69.43 -27.41
C ALA A 172 -63.75 69.53 -26.08
N VAL A 173 -63.93 70.78 -25.64
CA VAL A 173 -64.87 71.28 -24.62
C VAL A 173 -65.62 72.42 -25.33
N PRO A 174 -66.82 72.92 -24.96
CA PRO A 174 -67.91 72.46 -24.06
C PRO A 174 -69.30 72.47 -24.78
N VAL A 175 -70.41 72.24 -24.05
CA VAL A 175 -71.48 73.24 -23.73
C VAL A 175 -72.75 72.55 -23.19
N GLU A 176 -73.29 73.19 -22.13
CA GLU A 176 -74.64 73.27 -21.50
C GLU A 176 -75.84 72.58 -22.17
N GLU A 177 -76.91 72.17 -21.48
CA GLU A 177 -77.54 72.59 -20.20
C GLU A 177 -77.89 71.40 -19.29
#